data_AF-A0A453KF79-F1
#
_entry.id   AF-A0A453KF79-F1
#
_cell.length_a   1.000
_cell.length_b   1.000
_cell.length_c   1.000
_cell.angle_alpha   90.00
_cell.angle_beta   90.00
_cell.angle_gamma   90.00
#
_symmetry.space_group_name_H-M   'P 1'
#
loop_
_entity.id
_entity.type
_entity.pdbx_description
1 polymer ?
#
loop_
_entity_poly.entity_id
_entity_poly.type
_entity_poly.pdbx_seq_one_letter_code
_entity_poly.pdbx_strand_id
1 'polypeptide(L)'
;AMSPPAVLVSNGAVSPHAPPSAAAFLESTPGAYTTARASSTGLIFWWPRHLLRLTDSARLLAQSHPHLLGLPAPPPGTLSTAPIEPLVNQSVRVGVHEMRSRMLALGECCSGEDMALTALVRAGGAADGLEVCVHLGVYVPPVFGDAGARLVVAGSGREAAAAKYAPWARMRKSMEKMRPPGATELLLTNDGDHLLEGSVTNFFVVCRKEERQSNEPLSVQTMANKFEVQTAPLSDGVLPGIMRQIVIE
;
A
#
# COMPACT_ATOMS: atom_id res chain seq x y z
N ALA A 1 27.74 -9.69 3.28
CA ALA A 1 27.09 -8.38 3.21
C ALA A 1 26.29 -8.16 4.49
N MET A 2 26.37 -6.99 5.12
CA MET A 2 25.49 -6.67 6.24
C MET A 2 24.04 -6.55 5.73
N SER A 3 23.07 -7.05 6.49
CA SER A 3 21.67 -6.85 6.18
C SER A 3 21.34 -5.34 6.23
N PRO A 4 20.53 -4.81 5.30
CA PRO A 4 20.15 -3.41 5.32
C PRO A 4 19.43 -3.07 6.63
N PRO A 5 19.60 -1.85 7.17
CA PRO A 5 18.98 -1.45 8.42
C PRO A 5 17.46 -1.54 8.31
N ALA A 6 16.84 -2.00 9.40
CA ALA A 6 15.39 -2.01 9.56
C ALA A 6 15.04 -1.71 11.02
N VAL A 7 13.84 -1.21 11.24
CA VAL A 7 13.27 -0.91 12.56
C VAL A 7 11.84 -1.46 12.62
N LEU A 8 11.48 -2.04 13.75
CA LEU A 8 10.10 -2.37 14.08
C LEU A 8 9.73 -1.63 15.37
N VAL A 9 8.60 -0.94 15.38
CA VAL A 9 8.04 -0.25 16.54
C VAL A 9 6.66 -0.82 16.81
N SER A 10 6.36 -1.14 18.07
CA SER A 10 5.04 -1.58 18.52
C SER A 10 4.55 -0.62 19.60
N ASN A 11 3.37 -0.01 19.39
CA ASN A 11 2.74 0.94 20.32
C ASN A 11 3.70 2.02 20.86
N GLY A 12 4.51 2.60 19.98
CA GLY A 12 5.48 3.64 20.34
C GLY A 12 6.81 3.15 20.94
N ALA A 13 7.03 1.84 21.09
CA ALA A 13 8.27 1.27 21.60
C ALA A 13 9.04 0.51 20.51
N VAL A 14 10.35 0.74 20.39
CA VAL A 14 11.22 0.00 19.46
C VAL A 14 11.31 -1.46 19.91
N SER A 15 11.14 -2.39 18.98
CA SER A 15 11.30 -3.82 19.23
C SER A 15 12.76 -4.15 19.57
N PRO A 16 13.03 -4.94 20.63
CA PRO A 16 14.37 -5.38 20.96
C PRO A 16 14.90 -6.46 20.00
N HIS A 17 14.02 -7.08 19.20
CA HIS A 17 14.37 -8.15 18.28
C HIS A 17 14.67 -7.62 16.89
N ALA A 18 15.50 -8.35 16.14
CA ALA A 18 15.78 -8.06 14.74
C ALA A 18 14.47 -8.01 13.93
N PRO A 19 14.17 -6.91 13.22
CA PRO A 19 12.96 -6.81 12.43
C PRO A 19 12.94 -7.81 11.27
N PRO A 20 11.79 -8.41 10.93
CA PRO A 20 11.63 -9.16 9.69
C PRO A 20 11.68 -8.21 8.47
N SER A 21 11.74 -8.78 7.26
CA SER A 21 11.50 -7.99 6.04
C SER A 21 10.06 -7.46 6.03
N ALA A 22 9.80 -6.36 5.33
CA ALA A 22 8.44 -5.81 5.21
C ALA A 22 7.46 -6.83 4.61
N ALA A 23 7.92 -7.64 3.65
CA ALA A 23 7.12 -8.72 3.06
C ALA A 23 6.78 -9.80 4.10
N ALA A 24 7.78 -10.30 4.85
CA ALA A 24 7.56 -11.30 5.88
C ALA A 24 6.65 -10.77 7.00
N PHE A 25 6.82 -9.50 7.40
CA PHE A 25 5.96 -8.81 8.36
C PHE A 25 4.48 -8.82 7.92
N LEU A 26 4.20 -8.46 6.67
CA LEU A 26 2.83 -8.44 6.14
C LEU A 26 2.27 -9.87 5.91
N GLU A 27 3.12 -10.83 5.56
CA GLU A 27 2.69 -12.23 5.38
C GLU A 27 2.30 -12.89 6.73
N SER A 28 3.00 -12.56 7.81
CA SER A 28 2.80 -13.18 9.13
C SER A 28 1.77 -12.48 10.02
N THR A 29 1.33 -11.27 9.66
CA THR A 29 0.58 -10.40 10.57
C THR A 29 -0.78 -10.02 9.97
N PRO A 30 -1.92 -10.35 10.60
CA PRO A 30 -3.21 -9.79 10.21
C PRO A 30 -3.27 -8.29 10.54
N GLY A 31 -4.14 -7.54 9.88
CA GLY A 31 -4.32 -6.12 10.14
C GLY A 31 -4.61 -5.28 8.90
N ALA A 32 -5.11 -4.08 9.11
CA ALA A 32 -5.10 -3.02 8.12
C ALA A 32 -3.69 -2.41 8.03
N TYR A 33 -3.24 -2.00 6.85
CA TYR A 33 -1.92 -1.39 6.72
C TYR A 33 -1.86 -0.29 5.65
N THR A 34 -0.88 0.59 5.77
CA THR A 34 -0.51 1.57 4.75
C THR A 34 1.00 1.55 4.57
N THR A 35 1.45 1.79 3.35
CA THR A 35 2.88 1.93 3.01
C THR A 35 3.11 3.32 2.48
N ALA A 36 4.18 3.99 2.93
CA ALA A 36 4.57 5.32 2.49
C ALA A 36 6.09 5.37 2.26
N ARG A 37 6.53 6.34 1.47
CA ARG A 37 7.95 6.70 1.35
C ARG A 37 8.23 7.87 2.29
N ALA A 38 9.35 7.80 2.99
CA ALA A 38 9.85 8.91 3.79
C ALA A 38 11.23 9.31 3.27
N SER A 39 11.50 10.61 3.20
CA SER A 39 12.82 11.11 2.82
C SER A 39 13.87 10.75 3.87
N SER A 40 15.15 10.83 3.50
CA SER A 40 16.27 10.75 4.47
C SER A 40 16.19 11.77 5.62
N THR A 41 15.48 12.88 5.45
CA THR A 41 15.22 13.88 6.50
C THR A 41 14.08 13.50 7.45
N GLY A 42 13.31 12.45 7.12
CA GLY A 42 12.16 11.99 7.89
C GLY A 42 10.82 12.59 7.45
N LEU A 43 10.77 13.32 6.33
CA LEU A 43 9.52 13.82 5.77
C LEU A 43 8.78 12.68 5.08
N ILE A 44 7.54 12.41 5.48
CA ILE A 44 6.72 11.34 4.91
C ILE A 44 5.79 11.92 3.84
N PHE A 45 5.90 11.42 2.62
CA PHE A 45 5.12 11.93 1.50
C PHE A 45 3.62 11.61 1.67
N TRP A 46 2.77 12.63 1.49
CA TRP A 46 1.30 12.56 1.60
C TRP A 46 0.78 11.91 2.90
N TRP A 47 1.51 12.00 4.00
CA TRP A 47 1.19 11.29 5.25
C TRP A 47 -0.26 11.40 5.74
N PRO A 48 -0.93 12.58 5.70
CA PRO A 48 -2.34 12.68 6.08
C PRO A 48 -3.25 11.73 5.28
N ARG A 49 -3.00 11.54 3.99
CA ARG A 49 -3.75 10.59 3.14
C ARG A 49 -3.47 9.14 3.52
N HIS A 50 -2.22 8.83 3.87
CA HIS A 50 -1.84 7.50 4.35
C HIS A 50 -2.51 7.15 5.68
N LEU A 51 -2.57 8.12 6.59
CA LEU A 51 -3.19 7.96 7.90
C LEU A 51 -4.71 7.79 7.79
N LEU A 52 -5.38 8.63 7.00
CA LEU A 52 -6.81 8.50 6.73
C LEU A 52 -7.15 7.12 6.14
N ARG A 53 -6.41 6.68 5.11
CA ARG A 53 -6.62 5.34 4.51
C ARG A 53 -6.41 4.20 5.51
N LEU A 54 -5.45 4.33 6.42
CA LEU A 54 -5.20 3.33 7.45
C LEU A 54 -6.39 3.24 8.42
N THR A 55 -6.87 4.39 8.90
CA THR A 55 -8.05 4.49 9.77
C THR A 55 -9.29 3.92 9.08
N ASP A 56 -9.52 4.28 7.81
CA ASP A 56 -10.65 3.77 7.03
C ASP A 56 -10.57 2.27 6.80
N SER A 57 -9.38 1.76 6.44
CA SER A 57 -9.17 0.32 6.26
C SER A 57 -9.43 -0.44 7.56
N ALA A 58 -8.91 0.02 8.70
CA ALA A 58 -9.13 -0.61 10.00
C ALA A 58 -10.63 -0.65 10.35
N ARG A 59 -11.34 0.47 10.15
CA ARG A 59 -12.79 0.58 10.40
C ARG A 59 -13.61 -0.36 9.50
N LEU A 60 -13.33 -0.38 8.20
CA LEU A 60 -14.02 -1.25 7.25
C LEU A 60 -13.83 -2.73 7.59
N LEU A 61 -12.59 -3.15 7.88
CA LEU A 61 -12.30 -4.53 8.26
C LEU A 61 -12.98 -4.91 9.58
N ALA A 62 -12.93 -4.05 10.59
CA ALA A 62 -13.62 -4.26 11.86
C ALA A 62 -15.12 -4.54 11.68
N GLN A 63 -15.78 -3.82 10.77
CA GLN A 63 -17.22 -3.92 10.53
C GLN A 63 -17.62 -5.11 9.67
N SER A 64 -16.84 -5.42 8.64
CA SER A 64 -17.25 -6.36 7.58
C SER A 64 -16.40 -7.64 7.51
N HIS A 65 -15.11 -7.56 7.87
CA HIS A 65 -14.17 -8.67 7.74
C HIS A 65 -13.22 -8.74 8.97
N PRO A 66 -13.76 -8.91 10.19
CA PRO A 66 -12.99 -8.78 11.44
C PRO A 66 -11.81 -9.75 11.52
N HIS A 67 -11.94 -10.93 10.92
CA HIS A 67 -10.88 -11.93 10.81
C HIS A 67 -9.63 -11.41 10.07
N LEU A 68 -9.78 -10.49 9.11
CA LEU A 68 -8.65 -9.86 8.42
C LEU A 68 -7.90 -8.84 9.30
N LEU A 69 -8.57 -8.30 10.33
CA LEU A 69 -7.98 -7.44 11.35
C LEU A 69 -7.34 -8.24 12.50
N GLY A 70 -7.56 -9.57 12.54
CA GLY A 70 -7.10 -10.44 13.62
C GLY A 70 -8.12 -10.67 14.73
N LEU A 71 -9.39 -10.34 14.50
CA LEU A 71 -10.49 -10.58 15.45
C LEU A 71 -11.23 -11.88 15.11
N PRO A 72 -11.58 -12.72 16.09
CA PRO A 72 -12.27 -13.99 15.84
C PRO A 72 -13.72 -13.82 15.38
N ALA A 73 -14.37 -12.73 15.79
CA ALA A 73 -15.74 -12.40 15.46
C ALA A 73 -15.89 -10.87 15.37
N PRO A 74 -16.97 -10.35 14.77
CA PRO A 74 -17.31 -8.94 14.89
C PRO A 74 -17.41 -8.57 16.38
N PRO A 75 -16.80 -7.45 16.80
CA PRO A 75 -16.86 -7.02 18.18
C PRO A 75 -18.33 -6.75 18.58
N PRO A 76 -18.80 -7.19 19.78
CA PRO A 76 -20.18 -7.00 20.23
C PRO A 76 -20.54 -5.52 20.54
N GLY A 77 -19.57 -4.60 20.40
CA GLY A 77 -19.75 -3.15 20.41
C GLY A 77 -18.86 -2.49 19.37
N THR A 78 -18.90 -1.16 19.25
CA THR A 78 -17.88 -0.43 18.48
C THR A 78 -16.53 -0.73 19.11
N LEU A 79 -15.61 -1.40 18.38
CA LEU A 79 -14.17 -1.32 18.70
C LEU A 79 -13.87 0.11 19.08
N SER A 80 -13.18 0.32 20.20
CA SER A 80 -12.82 1.67 20.62
C SER A 80 -12.15 2.37 19.45
N THR A 81 -12.90 3.25 18.77
CA THR A 81 -12.39 4.12 17.71
C THR A 81 -11.71 5.32 18.35
N ALA A 82 -11.25 5.20 19.61
CA ALA A 82 -10.27 6.12 20.15
C ALA A 82 -9.24 6.35 19.05
N PRO A 83 -8.98 7.63 18.68
CA PRO A 83 -8.29 7.92 17.46
C PRO A 83 -6.96 7.17 17.51
N ILE A 84 -6.78 6.21 16.59
CA ILE A 84 -5.52 5.46 16.48
C ILE A 84 -4.40 6.38 16.02
N GLU A 85 -4.78 7.52 15.45
CA GLU A 85 -3.91 8.52 14.85
C GLU A 85 -2.77 9.02 15.75
N PRO A 86 -2.98 9.41 17.02
CA PRO A 86 -1.90 9.83 17.89
C PRO A 86 -0.89 8.70 18.13
N LEU A 87 -1.36 7.45 18.31
CA LEU A 87 -0.50 6.29 18.54
C LEU A 87 0.27 5.90 17.28
N VAL A 88 -0.36 5.95 16.11
CA VAL A 88 0.31 5.76 14.82
C VAL A 88 1.37 6.85 14.61
N ASN A 89 1.01 8.13 14.80
CA ASN A 89 1.95 9.24 14.68
C ASN A 89 3.10 9.16 15.68
N GLN A 90 2.85 8.71 16.91
CA GLN A 90 3.91 8.46 17.89
C GLN A 90 4.84 7.34 17.43
N SER A 91 4.28 6.19 17.03
CA SER A 91 5.05 5.02 16.59
C SER A 91 5.89 5.32 15.34
N VAL A 92 5.33 6.07 14.40
CA VAL A 92 6.03 6.54 13.20
C VAL A 92 7.17 7.48 13.56
N ARG A 93 6.95 8.45 14.46
CA ARG A 93 8.02 9.37 14.91
C ARG A 93 9.18 8.63 15.57
N VAL A 94 8.88 7.69 16.46
CA VAL A 94 9.88 6.83 17.10
C VAL A 94 10.64 6.01 16.06
N GLY A 95 9.93 5.39 15.12
CA GLY A 95 10.54 4.55 14.10
C GLY A 95 11.44 5.33 13.13
N VAL A 96 11.01 6.51 12.68
CA VAL A 96 11.83 7.39 11.83
C VAL A 96 13.08 7.85 12.57
N HIS A 97 12.95 8.26 13.84
CA HIS A 97 14.10 8.68 14.64
C HIS A 97 15.13 7.55 14.80
N GLU A 98 14.67 6.36 15.18
CA GLU A 98 15.51 5.18 15.36
C GLU A 98 16.19 4.76 14.05
N MET A 99 15.45 4.74 12.93
CA MET A 99 15.98 4.36 11.62
C MET A 99 17.07 5.34 11.17
N ARG A 100 16.85 6.64 11.35
CA ARG A 100 17.86 7.67 11.03
C ARG A 100 19.12 7.50 11.87
N SER A 101 18.97 7.24 13.17
CA SER A 101 20.11 6.94 14.05
C SER A 101 20.93 5.75 13.55
N ARG A 102 20.26 4.66 13.16
CA ARG A 102 20.92 3.47 12.59
C ARG A 102 21.61 3.74 11.26
N MET A 103 20.98 4.50 10.36
CA MET A 103 21.56 4.86 9.06
C MET A 103 22.80 5.74 9.23
N LEU A 104 22.78 6.70 10.17
CA LEU A 104 23.95 7.53 10.50
C LEU A 104 25.11 6.70 11.07
N ALA A 105 24.81 5.71 11.92
CA ALA A 105 25.83 4.82 12.48
C ALA A 105 26.51 3.92 11.42
N LEU A 106 25.83 3.66 10.30
CA LEU A 106 26.36 2.89 9.16
C LEU A 106 27.19 3.76 8.18
N GLY A 107 27.32 5.07 8.44
CA GLY A 107 28.14 5.97 7.64
C GLY A 107 27.57 6.24 6.23
N GLU A 108 28.46 6.57 5.28
CA GLU A 108 28.09 7.00 3.93
C GLU A 108 27.31 5.95 3.12
N CYS A 109 27.41 4.66 3.45
CA CYS A 109 26.74 3.58 2.71
C CYS A 109 25.21 3.66 2.68
N CYS A 110 24.60 4.35 3.64
CA CYS A 110 23.15 4.54 3.72
C CYS A 110 22.77 6.02 3.93
N SER A 111 23.74 6.93 3.83
CA SER A 111 23.52 8.36 4.04
C SER A 111 22.73 8.94 2.88
N GLY A 112 21.58 9.55 3.16
CA GLY A 112 20.75 10.19 2.14
C GLY A 112 19.76 9.27 1.42
N GLU A 113 19.76 7.96 1.72
CA GLU A 113 18.74 7.05 1.18
C GLU A 113 17.37 7.31 1.84
N ASP A 114 16.31 7.17 1.05
CA ASP A 114 14.95 7.26 1.55
C ASP A 114 14.56 6.00 2.33
N MET A 115 13.52 6.11 3.15
CA MET A 115 12.97 5.04 3.95
C MET A 115 11.65 4.55 3.36
N ALA A 116 11.46 3.23 3.36
CA ALA A 116 10.17 2.59 3.15
C ALA A 116 9.49 2.41 4.52
N LEU A 117 8.31 2.98 4.68
CA LEU A 117 7.50 2.89 5.90
C LEU A 117 6.30 1.99 5.65
N THR A 118 6.04 1.07 6.57
CA THR A 118 4.82 0.25 6.64
C THR A 118 4.20 0.41 8.02
N ALA A 119 3.05 1.08 8.10
CA ALA A 119 2.27 1.18 9.35
C ALA A 119 1.08 0.22 9.27
N LEU A 120 0.88 -0.57 10.32
CA LEU A 120 -0.13 -1.62 10.43
C LEU A 120 -0.90 -1.47 11.74
N VAL A 121 -2.21 -1.69 11.66
CA VAL A 121 -3.15 -1.68 12.79
C VAL A 121 -3.86 -3.02 12.81
N ARG A 122 -3.88 -3.66 13.98
CA ARG A 122 -4.48 -4.99 14.18
C ARG A 122 -5.19 -5.09 15.51
N ALA A 123 -5.93 -6.16 15.71
CA ALA A 123 -6.40 -6.56 17.03
C ALA A 123 -5.22 -6.81 17.98
N GLY A 124 -5.22 -6.14 19.13
CA GLY A 124 -4.30 -6.39 20.22
C GLY A 124 -4.72 -7.60 21.06
N GLY A 125 -3.81 -8.08 21.90
CA GLY A 125 -4.09 -9.19 22.83
C GLY A 125 -4.94 -8.80 24.05
N ALA A 126 -5.17 -7.50 24.28
CA ALA A 126 -6.08 -7.02 25.31
C ALA A 126 -7.51 -6.96 24.76
N ALA A 127 -8.50 -7.27 25.60
CA ALA A 127 -9.89 -7.56 25.23
C ALA A 127 -10.56 -6.56 24.26
N ASP A 128 -10.13 -5.28 24.26
CA ASP A 128 -10.73 -4.22 23.42
C ASP A 128 -9.70 -3.28 22.74
N GLY A 129 -8.42 -3.66 22.72
CA GLY A 129 -7.34 -2.77 22.27
C GLY A 129 -6.91 -3.01 20.82
N LEU A 130 -6.76 -1.94 20.03
CA LEU A 130 -6.00 -2.01 18.78
C LEU A 130 -4.50 -1.91 19.07
N GLU A 131 -3.70 -2.68 18.33
CA GLU A 131 -2.25 -2.63 18.35
C GLU A 131 -1.74 -1.95 17.08
N VAL A 132 -0.77 -1.05 17.24
CA VAL A 132 -0.08 -0.37 16.16
C VAL A 132 1.34 -0.91 16.02
N CYS A 133 1.69 -1.33 14.81
CA CYS A 133 3.03 -1.76 14.43
C CYS A 133 3.55 -0.90 13.28
N VAL A 134 4.77 -0.40 13.37
CA VAL A 134 5.43 0.37 12.31
C VAL A 134 6.76 -0.29 11.96
N HIS A 135 6.88 -0.74 10.72
CA HIS A 135 8.11 -1.23 10.13
C HIS A 135 8.73 -0.13 9.26
N LEU A 136 10.04 0.09 9.42
CA LEU A 136 10.84 0.89 8.51
C LEU A 136 12.00 0.07 7.98
N GLY A 137 12.35 0.31 6.73
CA GLY A 137 13.59 -0.17 6.12
C GLY A 137 14.08 0.82 5.08
N VAL A 138 15.23 0.52 4.48
CA VAL A 138 15.74 1.28 3.34
C VAL A 138 14.76 1.16 2.16
N TYR A 139 14.45 2.29 1.54
CA TYR A 139 13.67 2.31 0.31
C TYR A 139 14.55 1.88 -0.86
N VAL A 140 14.20 0.74 -1.46
CA VAL A 140 14.81 0.29 -2.70
C VAL A 140 13.82 0.57 -3.84
N PRO A 141 14.13 1.51 -4.76
CA PRO A 141 13.29 1.75 -5.91
C PRO A 141 13.09 0.47 -6.72
N PRO A 142 11.85 0.11 -7.09
CA PRO A 142 11.64 -0.99 -8.01
C PRO A 142 12.33 -0.66 -9.35
N VAL A 143 13.19 -1.58 -9.81
CA VAL A 143 13.86 -1.46 -11.11
C VAL A 143 12.88 -1.93 -12.17
N PHE A 144 12.18 -0.98 -12.78
CA PHE A 144 11.47 -1.23 -14.03
C PHE A 144 12.50 -1.09 -15.14
N GLY A 145 12.88 -2.21 -15.77
CA GLY A 145 13.77 -2.16 -16.93
C GLY A 145 13.13 -1.41 -18.10
N ASP A 146 13.92 -1.13 -19.13
CA ASP A 146 13.48 -0.37 -20.32
C ASP A 146 12.30 -1.01 -21.08
N ALA A 147 12.07 -2.30 -20.86
CA ALA A 147 10.99 -3.08 -21.48
C ALA A 147 9.59 -2.85 -20.85
N GLY A 148 9.49 -2.09 -19.75
CA GLY A 148 8.24 -1.88 -19.02
C GLY A 148 7.70 -3.14 -18.33
N ALA A 149 6.48 -3.05 -17.79
CA ALA A 149 5.82 -4.18 -17.14
C ALA A 149 5.19 -5.13 -18.18
N ARG A 150 5.37 -6.44 -17.99
CA ARG A 150 4.70 -7.48 -18.77
C ARG A 150 3.54 -8.05 -17.96
N LEU A 151 2.33 -7.81 -18.43
CA LEU A 151 1.11 -8.07 -17.66
C LEU A 151 0.50 -9.41 -18.07
N VAL A 152 -0.12 -10.10 -17.12
CA VAL A 152 -0.98 -11.26 -17.38
C VAL A 152 -2.27 -11.09 -16.59
N VAL A 153 -3.41 -11.42 -17.19
CA VAL A 153 -4.68 -11.42 -16.48
C VAL A 153 -4.82 -12.75 -15.75
N ALA A 154 -4.78 -12.72 -14.42
CA ALA A 154 -4.92 -13.91 -13.59
C ALA A 154 -5.34 -13.56 -12.16
N GLY A 155 -6.32 -14.30 -11.65
CA GLY A 155 -6.81 -14.15 -10.28
C GLY A 155 -8.00 -13.20 -10.16
N SER A 156 -8.77 -13.40 -9.09
CA SER A 156 -9.95 -12.60 -8.77
C SER A 156 -9.58 -11.32 -8.02
N GLY A 157 -10.53 -10.38 -8.00
CA GLY A 157 -10.47 -9.22 -7.10
C GLY A 157 -10.41 -9.60 -5.62
N ARG A 158 -10.15 -8.59 -4.79
CA ARG A 158 -10.13 -8.74 -3.32
C ARG A 158 -11.55 -8.80 -2.79
N GLU A 159 -11.76 -9.61 -1.75
CA GLU A 159 -13.02 -9.65 -1.01
C GLU A 159 -13.35 -8.29 -0.38
N ALA A 160 -12.43 -7.74 0.43
CA ALA A 160 -12.56 -6.44 1.08
C ALA A 160 -11.80 -5.34 0.31
N ALA A 161 -12.12 -5.16 -0.98
CA ALA A 161 -11.32 -4.30 -1.88
C ALA A 161 -11.15 -2.86 -1.42
N ALA A 162 -12.14 -2.27 -0.75
CA ALA A 162 -12.07 -0.91 -0.23
C ALA A 162 -11.03 -0.73 0.91
N ALA A 163 -10.57 -1.82 1.54
CA ALA A 163 -9.63 -1.80 2.64
C ALA A 163 -8.26 -2.35 2.22
N LYS A 164 -7.18 -1.74 2.72
CA LYS A 164 -5.82 -2.26 2.54
C LYS A 164 -5.45 -3.15 3.72
N TYR A 165 -5.44 -4.47 3.53
CA TYR A 165 -5.23 -5.46 4.60
C TYR A 165 -4.04 -6.37 4.34
N ALA A 166 -3.26 -6.64 5.39
CA ALA A 166 -2.01 -7.37 5.34
C ALA A 166 -2.17 -8.84 4.88
N PRO A 167 -3.24 -9.58 5.24
CA PRO A 167 -3.47 -10.93 4.70
C PRO A 167 -3.46 -11.04 3.17
N TRP A 168 -3.75 -9.97 2.43
CA TRP A 168 -3.58 -9.93 0.97
C TRP A 168 -2.14 -10.26 0.54
N ALA A 169 -1.14 -9.82 1.34
CA ALA A 169 0.13 -10.51 1.64
C ALA A 169 0.30 -11.90 1.00
N ARG A 170 -0.33 -12.81 1.73
CA ARG A 170 -0.28 -14.25 1.59
C ARG A 170 -1.26 -14.74 0.53
N MET A 171 -2.45 -14.12 0.43
CA MET A 171 -3.48 -14.52 -0.53
C MET A 171 -2.96 -14.40 -1.97
N ARG A 172 -2.31 -13.29 -2.33
CA ARG A 172 -1.82 -13.12 -3.70
C ARG A 172 -0.66 -14.03 -4.07
N LYS A 173 0.06 -14.60 -3.08
CA LYS A 173 1.24 -15.43 -3.32
C LYS A 173 0.91 -16.71 -4.10
N SER A 174 -0.30 -17.26 -3.93
CA SER A 174 -0.77 -18.38 -4.77
C SER A 174 -1.03 -17.93 -6.21
N MET A 175 -1.58 -16.73 -6.40
CA MET A 175 -1.82 -16.15 -7.73
C MET A 175 -0.51 -15.84 -8.46
N GLU A 176 0.47 -15.27 -7.76
CA GLU A 176 1.80 -14.97 -8.32
C GLU A 176 2.52 -16.23 -8.82
N LYS A 177 2.26 -17.40 -8.24
CA LYS A 177 2.81 -18.68 -8.72
C LYS A 177 2.24 -19.12 -10.07
N MET A 178 1.08 -18.60 -10.47
CA MET A 178 0.47 -18.89 -11.77
C MET A 178 1.04 -18.03 -12.91
N ARG A 179 1.92 -17.06 -12.58
CA ARG A 179 2.48 -16.13 -13.55
C ARG A 179 3.40 -16.85 -14.55
N PRO A 180 3.16 -16.72 -15.87
CA PRO A 180 4.04 -17.33 -16.86
C PRO A 180 5.43 -16.68 -16.83
N PRO A 181 6.48 -17.39 -17.29
CA PRO A 181 7.81 -16.83 -17.40
C PRO A 181 7.81 -15.49 -18.14
N GLY A 182 8.44 -14.48 -17.54
CA GLY A 182 8.54 -13.15 -18.11
C GLY A 182 7.43 -12.18 -17.72
N ALA A 183 6.23 -12.63 -17.35
CA ALA A 183 5.26 -11.69 -16.77
C ALA A 183 5.81 -11.13 -15.44
N THR A 184 5.60 -9.83 -15.22
CA THR A 184 6.12 -9.06 -14.09
C THR A 184 5.05 -8.57 -13.14
N GLU A 185 3.78 -8.55 -13.57
CA GLU A 185 2.63 -8.12 -12.76
C GLU A 185 1.37 -8.88 -13.22
N LEU A 186 0.46 -9.12 -12.26
CA LEU A 186 -0.85 -9.70 -12.52
C LEU A 186 -1.90 -8.60 -12.60
N LEU A 187 -2.83 -8.72 -13.54
CA LEU A 187 -4.09 -7.96 -13.56
C LEU A 187 -5.23 -8.86 -13.07
N LEU A 188 -6.05 -8.32 -12.19
CA LEU A 188 -7.17 -9.02 -11.57
C LEU A 188 -8.46 -8.77 -12.36
N THR A 189 -9.32 -9.79 -12.43
CA THR A 189 -10.64 -9.73 -13.03
C THR A 189 -11.59 -10.69 -12.31
N ASN A 190 -12.87 -10.34 -12.21
CA ASN A 190 -13.88 -11.23 -11.61
C ASN A 190 -14.65 -12.04 -12.65
N ASP A 191 -14.66 -11.59 -13.91
CA ASP A 191 -15.50 -12.14 -14.99
C ASP A 191 -14.73 -12.41 -16.29
N GLY A 192 -13.50 -11.90 -16.42
CA GLY A 192 -12.71 -11.98 -17.64
C GLY A 192 -12.92 -10.80 -18.60
N ASP A 193 -13.96 -10.00 -18.38
CA ASP A 193 -14.35 -8.88 -19.24
C ASP A 193 -13.90 -7.53 -18.67
N HIS A 194 -13.96 -7.38 -17.35
CA HIS A 194 -13.60 -6.14 -16.65
C HIS A 194 -12.28 -6.29 -15.91
N LEU A 195 -11.32 -5.43 -16.24
CA LEU A 195 -10.05 -5.33 -15.51
C LEU A 195 -10.23 -4.46 -14.26
N LEU A 196 -9.76 -4.96 -13.13
CA LEU A 196 -9.89 -4.29 -11.83
C LEU A 196 -8.64 -3.48 -11.51
N GLU A 197 -7.65 -4.13 -10.92
CA GLU A 197 -6.37 -3.56 -10.52
C GLU A 197 -5.27 -4.61 -10.66
N GLY A 198 -4.02 -4.23 -10.44
CA GLY A 198 -2.93 -5.18 -10.32
C GLY A 198 -2.88 -5.86 -8.95
N SER A 199 -2.00 -6.84 -8.78
CA SER A 199 -1.85 -7.55 -7.49
C SER A 199 -1.49 -6.59 -6.33
N VAL A 200 -0.68 -5.57 -6.62
CA VAL A 200 -0.20 -4.57 -5.65
C VAL A 200 -0.29 -3.13 -6.16
N THR A 201 -0.85 -2.93 -7.34
CA THR A 201 -0.88 -1.66 -8.07
C THR A 201 -2.30 -1.32 -8.53
N ASN A 202 -2.63 -0.03 -8.61
CA ASN A 202 -3.68 0.42 -9.52
C ASN A 202 -3.01 0.75 -10.87
N PHE A 203 -3.76 0.72 -11.97
CA PHE A 203 -3.23 1.08 -13.28
C PHE A 203 -4.20 2.02 -13.99
N PHE A 204 -3.68 2.71 -15.01
CA PHE A 204 -4.43 3.58 -15.88
C PHE A 204 -4.19 3.17 -17.33
N VAL A 205 -5.19 3.41 -18.17
CA VAL A 205 -5.10 3.24 -19.63
C VAL A 205 -5.22 4.60 -20.26
N VAL A 206 -4.30 4.94 -21.16
CA VAL A 206 -4.37 6.16 -21.96
C VAL A 206 -4.98 5.80 -23.30
N CYS A 207 -6.19 6.28 -23.55
CA CYS A 207 -6.94 6.04 -24.78
C CYS A 207 -6.91 7.30 -25.65
N ARG A 208 -6.91 7.14 -26.97
CA ARG A 208 -7.19 8.26 -27.87
C ARG A 208 -8.70 8.46 -27.90
N LYS A 209 -9.17 9.68 -27.64
CA LYS A 209 -10.56 10.07 -27.81
C LYS A 209 -10.96 9.92 -29.28
N GLU A 210 -12.12 9.33 -29.55
CA GLU A 210 -12.66 9.28 -30.90
C GLU A 210 -12.86 10.70 -31.44
N GLU A 211 -12.16 11.04 -32.52
CA GLU A 211 -12.36 12.29 -33.24
C GLU A 211 -13.75 12.22 -33.91
N ARG A 212 -14.74 12.91 -33.34
CA ARG A 212 -15.92 13.28 -34.12
C ARG A 212 -15.41 14.10 -35.29
N GLN A 213 -15.64 13.64 -36.53
CA GLN A 213 -15.22 14.34 -37.74
C GLN A 213 -15.74 15.78 -37.71
N SER A 214 -14.91 16.73 -37.33
CA SER A 214 -15.14 18.15 -37.52
C SER A 214 -14.14 18.63 -38.56
N ASN A 215 -14.63 19.19 -39.67
CA ASN A 215 -13.83 19.70 -40.79
C ASN A 215 -13.04 20.99 -40.46
N GLU A 216 -12.77 21.28 -39.19
CA GLU A 216 -12.11 22.51 -38.75
C GLU A 216 -10.60 22.28 -38.50
N PRO A 217 -9.72 23.23 -38.88
CA PRO A 217 -8.27 23.08 -38.70
C PRO A 217 -7.89 22.99 -37.21
N LEU A 218 -7.19 21.92 -36.83
CA LEU A 218 -6.80 21.65 -35.44
C LEU A 218 -5.68 22.61 -34.97
N SER A 219 -5.95 23.42 -33.94
CA SER A 219 -4.94 24.23 -33.24
C SER A 219 -4.07 23.38 -32.29
N VAL A 220 -2.93 23.89 -31.83
CA VAL A 220 -2.02 23.20 -30.87
C VAL A 220 -2.71 22.85 -29.53
N GLN A 221 -3.69 23.65 -29.10
CA GLN A 221 -4.56 23.34 -27.95
C GLN A 221 -5.45 22.10 -28.17
N THR A 222 -5.64 21.69 -29.43
CA THR A 222 -6.45 20.52 -29.78
C THR A 222 -5.71 19.20 -29.59
N MET A 223 -4.37 19.19 -29.49
CA MET A 223 -3.60 17.97 -29.22
C MET A 223 -3.78 17.46 -27.78
N ALA A 224 -3.90 18.36 -26.80
CA ALA A 224 -4.15 17.99 -25.39
C ALA A 224 -5.53 17.33 -25.19
N ASN A 225 -6.47 17.57 -26.11
CA ASN A 225 -7.80 16.97 -26.11
C ASN A 225 -7.92 15.67 -26.92
N LYS A 226 -6.80 15.08 -27.38
CA LYS A 226 -6.82 13.82 -28.14
C LYS A 226 -6.81 12.57 -27.26
N PHE A 227 -6.43 12.69 -25.99
CA PHE A 227 -6.30 11.56 -25.10
C PHE A 227 -7.20 11.68 -23.89
N GLU A 228 -7.60 10.53 -23.36
CA GLU A 228 -8.24 10.39 -22.06
C GLU A 228 -7.53 9.31 -21.26
N VAL A 229 -7.60 9.47 -19.95
CA VAL A 229 -7.02 8.52 -19.00
C VAL A 229 -8.18 7.81 -18.30
N GLN A 230 -8.21 6.49 -18.39
CA GLN A 230 -9.23 5.64 -17.78
C GLN A 230 -8.60 4.76 -16.69
N THR A 231 -9.37 4.42 -15.66
CA THR A 231 -9.04 3.44 -14.61
C THR A 231 -10.33 2.81 -14.15
N ALA A 232 -10.27 1.57 -13.63
CA ALA A 232 -11.41 0.93 -13.01
C ALA A 232 -12.05 1.85 -11.93
N PRO A 233 -13.38 1.99 -11.91
CA PRO A 233 -14.08 2.77 -10.89
C PRO A 233 -14.05 2.03 -9.55
N LEU A 234 -14.17 2.78 -8.45
CA LEU A 234 -14.17 2.19 -7.10
C LEU A 234 -15.35 1.23 -6.86
N SER A 235 -16.46 1.42 -7.60
CA SER A 235 -17.64 0.56 -7.56
C SER A 235 -17.35 -0.88 -7.96
N ASP A 236 -16.31 -1.11 -8.74
CA ASP A 236 -15.98 -2.44 -9.28
C ASP A 236 -15.15 -3.27 -8.29
N GLY A 237 -14.88 -2.73 -7.10
CA GLY A 237 -14.11 -3.43 -6.07
C GLY A 237 -12.61 -3.34 -6.31
N VAL A 238 -12.10 -2.12 -6.45
CA VAL A 238 -10.66 -1.82 -6.46
C VAL A 238 -10.24 -1.04 -5.22
N LEU A 239 -8.98 -1.18 -4.83
CA LEU A 239 -8.42 -0.44 -3.71
C LEU A 239 -8.32 1.05 -4.07
N PRO A 240 -8.83 1.97 -3.23
CA PRO A 240 -8.61 3.41 -3.40
C PRO A 240 -7.13 3.75 -3.09
N GLY A 241 -6.25 3.52 -4.05
CA GLY A 241 -4.83 3.82 -3.95
C GLY A 241 -4.56 5.32 -3.81
N ILE A 242 -3.60 5.67 -2.97
CA ILE A 242 -3.21 7.08 -2.77
C ILE A 242 -2.57 7.65 -4.03
N MET A 243 -1.68 6.90 -4.68
CA MET A 243 -1.10 7.32 -5.97
C MET A 243 -2.17 7.40 -7.07
N ARG A 244 -3.18 6.51 -7.04
CA ARG A 244 -4.32 6.60 -7.95
C ARG A 244 -5.07 7.93 -7.78
N GLN A 245 -5.33 8.35 -6.55
CA GLN A 245 -5.98 9.65 -6.28
C GLN A 245 -5.12 10.81 -6.79
N ILE A 246 -3.81 10.78 -6.54
CA ILE A 246 -2.88 11.84 -6.97
C ILE A 246 -2.79 11.94 -8.51
N VAL A 247 -2.90 10.84 -9.24
CA VAL A 247 -2.89 10.85 -10.72
C VAL A 247 -4.21 11.39 -11.29
N ILE A 248 -5.32 11.27 -10.56
CA ILE A 248 -6.65 11.75 -10.97
C ILE A 248 -6.81 13.26 -10.75
N GLU A 249 -6.19 13.80 -9.70
CA GLU A 249 -6.19 15.22 -9.34
C GLU A 249 -5.31 16.07 -10.26
#